data_AF-A0A958CNX3-F1
#
_entry.id   AF-A0A958CNX3-F1
#
_cell.length_a   1.000
_cell.length_b   1.000
_cell.length_c   1.000
_cell.angle_alpha   90.00
_cell.angle_beta   90.00
_cell.angle_gamma   90.00
#
_symmetry.space_group_name_H-M   'P 1'
#
loop_
_entity.id
_entity.type
_entity.pdbx_description
1 polymer ?
#
loop_
_entity_poly.entity_id
_entity_poly.type
_entity_poly.pdbx_seq_one_letter_code
_entity_poly.pdbx_strand_id
1 'polypeptide(L)'
;MRRRLEMQADRIEAVLASHKVQGRVWGGTVTPRFIRFQVMTSLDTKVNRVSGLSEEIALSLGVPATRVYRQNGAIQVEVPRG
;
A
#
# COMPACT_ATOMS: atom_id res chain seq x y z
N MET A 1 15.10 9.85 -4.38
CA MET A 1 14.21 8.68 -4.49
C MET A 1 13.68 8.21 -3.14
N ARG A 2 14.55 7.93 -2.17
CA ARG A 2 14.17 7.44 -0.82
C ARG A 2 13.05 8.24 -0.15
N ARG A 3 13.17 9.57 -0.11
CA ARG A 3 12.13 10.46 0.46
C ARG A 3 10.75 10.33 -0.19
N ARG A 4 10.68 10.09 -1.52
CA ARG A 4 9.40 9.85 -2.22
C ARG A 4 8.79 8.52 -1.76
N LEU A 5 9.60 7.47 -1.63
CA LEU A 5 9.14 6.16 -1.16
C LEU A 5 8.66 6.21 0.29
N GLU A 6 9.38 6.93 1.16
CA GLU A 6 8.97 7.15 2.55
C GLU A 6 7.64 7.91 2.62
N MET A 7 7.50 9.03 1.90
CA MET A 7 6.22 9.76 1.84
C MET A 7 5.07 8.92 1.28
N GLN A 8 5.33 8.08 0.28
CA GLN A 8 4.31 7.17 -0.26
C GLN A 8 3.93 6.09 0.76
N ALA A 9 4.90 5.54 1.50
CA ALA A 9 4.64 4.60 2.58
C ALA A 9 3.79 5.25 3.68
N ASP A 10 4.16 6.44 4.15
CA ASP A 10 3.42 7.19 5.18
C ASP A 10 1.98 7.45 4.76
N ARG A 11 1.76 7.78 3.48
CA ARG A 11 0.41 8.00 2.93
C ARG A 11 -0.41 6.72 2.85
N ILE A 12 0.20 5.59 2.49
CA ILE A 12 -0.47 4.29 2.53
C ILE A 12 -0.90 3.98 3.97
N GLU A 13 0.02 4.11 4.94
CA GLU A 13 -0.29 3.88 6.36
C GLU A 13 -1.39 4.81 6.88
N ALA A 14 -1.37 6.08 6.49
CA ALA A 14 -2.40 7.05 6.87
C ALA A 14 -3.80 6.66 6.37
N VAL A 15 -3.92 6.16 5.13
CA VAL A 15 -5.20 5.67 4.58
C VAL A 15 -5.67 4.43 5.36
N LEU A 16 -4.78 3.50 5.68
CA LEU A 16 -5.15 2.34 6.49
C LEU A 16 -5.67 2.79 7.87
N ALA A 17 -4.96 3.71 8.51
CA ALA A 17 -5.35 4.23 9.82
C ALA A 17 -6.70 4.95 9.79
N SER A 18 -6.98 5.78 8.78
CA SER A 18 -8.26 6.50 8.67
C SER A 18 -9.46 5.55 8.48
N HIS A 19 -9.24 4.39 7.86
CA HIS A 19 -10.25 3.34 7.70
C HIS A 19 -10.23 2.28 8.82
N LYS A 20 -9.55 2.56 9.94
CA LYS A 20 -9.44 1.66 11.12
C LYS A 20 -8.88 0.29 10.75
N VAL A 21 -7.95 0.27 9.80
CA VAL A 21 -7.17 -0.90 9.41
C VAL A 21 -5.78 -0.77 10.04
N GLN A 22 -5.45 -1.67 10.95
CA GLN A 22 -4.13 -1.70 11.56
C GLN A 22 -3.15 -2.34 10.59
N GLY A 23 -2.38 -1.52 9.88
CA GLY A 23 -1.34 -1.97 8.96
C GLY A 23 -0.15 -1.02 8.89
N ARG A 24 1.02 -1.58 8.59
CA ARG A 24 2.29 -0.85 8.44
C ARG A 24 3.00 -1.31 7.17
N VAL A 25 3.64 -0.37 6.48
CA VAL A 25 4.52 -0.66 5.35
C VAL A 25 5.86 -1.12 5.91
N TRP A 26 6.24 -2.36 5.61
CA TRP A 26 7.48 -2.94 6.10
C TRP A 26 8.66 -2.66 5.15
N GLY A 27 8.38 -2.48 3.86
CA GLY A 27 9.39 -2.17 2.86
C GLY A 27 8.77 -1.98 1.48
N GLY A 28 9.62 -1.76 0.49
CA GLY A 28 9.19 -1.63 -0.89
C GLY A 28 10.25 -2.07 -1.89
N THR A 29 9.81 -2.76 -2.94
CA THR A 29 10.64 -3.18 -4.06
C THR A 29 10.32 -2.31 -5.27
N VAL A 30 11.34 -1.65 -5.78
CA VAL A 30 11.24 -0.81 -6.97
C VAL A 30 11.42 -1.69 -8.21
N THR A 31 10.39 -1.82 -9.03
CA THR A 31 10.45 -2.56 -10.30
C THR A 31 10.44 -1.59 -11.49
N PRO A 32 10.68 -2.05 -12.73
CA PRO A 32 10.64 -1.16 -13.90
C PRO A 32 9.30 -0.44 -14.10
N ARG A 33 8.17 -1.07 -13.78
CA ARG A 33 6.82 -0.53 -14.06
C ARG A 33 6.09 0.02 -12.83
N PHE A 34 6.41 -0.48 -11.64
CA PHE A 34 5.72 -0.12 -10.42
C PHE A 34 6.67 -0.14 -9.21
N ILE A 35 6.28 0.54 -8.14
CA ILE A 35 6.83 0.36 -6.82
C ILE A 35 5.88 -0.58 -6.08
N ARG A 36 6.40 -1.67 -5.54
CA ARG A 36 5.61 -2.64 -4.77
C ARG A 36 5.91 -2.46 -3.29
N PHE A 37 4.96 -1.94 -2.53
CA PHE A 37 5.05 -1.85 -1.08
C PHE A 37 4.51 -3.11 -0.42
N GLN A 38 5.22 -3.61 0.58
CA GLN A 38 4.76 -4.73 1.40
C GLN A 38 4.11 -4.19 2.68
N VAL A 39 2.81 -4.43 2.81
CA VAL A 39 2.00 -4.05 3.96
C VAL A 39 1.78 -5.28 4.84
N MET A 40 2.11 -5.15 6.11
CA MET A 40 1.77 -6.11 7.15
C MET A 40 0.60 -5.56 7.96
N THR A 41 -0.44 -6.36 8.11
CA THR A 41 -1.58 -6.04 8.96
C THR A 41 -1.60 -6.94 10.18
N SER A 42 -2.41 -6.57 11.18
CA SER A 42 -2.76 -7.50 12.24
C SER A 42 -3.41 -8.78 11.67
N LEU A 43 -3.25 -9.91 12.37
CA LEU A 43 -3.78 -11.22 11.95
C LEU A 43 -5.32 -11.23 11.82
N ASP A 44 -6.02 -10.37 12.55
CA ASP A 44 -7.48 -10.21 12.47
C ASP A 44 -7.95 -9.40 11.24
N THR A 45 -7.05 -8.67 10.59
CA THR A 45 -7.40 -7.86 9.43
C THR A 45 -7.59 -8.76 8.21
N LYS A 46 -8.86 -8.90 7.79
CA LYS A 46 -9.21 -9.54 6.53
C LYS A 46 -8.55 -8.83 5.35
N VAL A 47 -7.91 -9.57 4.46
CA VAL A 47 -7.27 -9.05 3.23
C VAL A 47 -8.23 -8.16 2.43
N ASN A 48 -9.51 -8.54 2.37
CA ASN A 48 -10.54 -7.77 1.65
C ASN A 48 -10.72 -6.34 2.17
N ARG A 49 -10.42 -6.07 3.46
CA ARG A 49 -10.46 -4.71 4.00
C ARG A 49 -9.35 -3.84 3.43
N VAL A 50 -8.20 -4.40 3.10
CA VAL A 50 -7.09 -3.64 2.50
C VAL A 50 -7.25 -3.55 1.00
N SER A 51 -7.65 -4.64 0.33
CA SER A 51 -7.88 -4.60 -1.12
C SER A 51 -9.03 -3.68 -1.49
N GLY A 52 -10.03 -3.52 -0.63
CA GLY A 52 -11.11 -2.56 -0.81
C GLY A 52 -10.68 -1.09 -0.70
N LEU A 53 -9.45 -0.80 -0.25
CA LEU A 53 -8.92 0.57 -0.13
C LEU A 53 -8.02 0.98 -1.31
N SER A 54 -8.00 0.20 -2.40
CA SER A 54 -7.09 0.46 -3.52
C SER A 54 -7.32 1.84 -4.18
N GLU A 55 -8.57 2.31 -4.18
CA GLU A 55 -8.93 3.60 -4.77
C GLU A 55 -8.52 4.77 -3.85
N GLU A 56 -8.78 4.67 -2.55
CA GLU A 56 -8.40 5.66 -1.56
C GLU A 56 -6.87 5.79 -1.44
N ILE A 57 -6.16 4.65 -1.52
CA ILE A 57 -4.70 4.65 -1.60
C ILE A 57 -4.24 5.36 -2.89
N ALA A 58 -4.85 5.07 -4.04
CA ALA A 58 -4.50 5.72 -5.30
C ALA A 58 -4.71 7.26 -5.24
N LEU A 59 -5.85 7.67 -4.70
CA LEU A 59 -6.21 9.08 -4.48
C LEU A 59 -5.18 9.79 -3.59
N SER A 60 -4.86 9.21 -2.43
CA SER A 60 -3.88 9.76 -1.48
C SER A 60 -2.48 9.91 -2.10
N LEU A 61 -2.10 8.97 -2.97
CA LEU A 61 -0.81 8.98 -3.64
C LEU A 61 -0.77 9.85 -4.91
N GLY A 62 -1.93 10.33 -5.39
CA GLY A 62 -2.03 11.11 -6.62
C GLY A 62 -1.71 10.30 -7.87
N VAL A 63 -2.07 9.02 -7.90
CA VAL A 63 -1.84 8.09 -9.02
C VAL A 63 -3.17 7.60 -9.58
N PRO A 64 -3.24 7.19 -10.87
CA PRO A 64 -4.51 6.81 -11.49
C PRO A 64 -5.13 5.54 -10.88
N ALA A 65 -4.31 4.60 -10.42
CA ALA A 65 -4.76 3.37 -9.78
C ALA A 65 -3.65 2.76 -8.93
N THR A 66 -4.03 1.95 -7.95
CA THR A 66 -3.12 1.01 -7.29
C THR A 66 -3.69 -0.40 -7.36
N ARG A 67 -2.81 -1.41 -7.28
CA ARG A 67 -3.22 -2.82 -7.21
C ARG A 67 -2.89 -3.36 -5.84
N VAL A 68 -3.87 -3.95 -5.17
CA VAL A 68 -3.72 -4.53 -3.83
C VAL A 68 -4.06 -6.01 -3.85
N TYR A 69 -3.15 -6.87 -3.39
CA TYR A 69 -3.35 -8.32 -3.37
C TYR A 69 -2.50 -9.00 -2.30
N ARG A 70 -2.86 -10.23 -1.89
CA ARG A 70 -2.04 -11.04 -0.97
C ARG A 70 -1.03 -11.87 -1.73
N GLN A 71 0.22 -11.88 -1.27
CA GLN A 71 1.28 -12.76 -1.79
C GLN A 71 2.26 -13.10 -0.65
N ASN A 72 2.63 -14.38 -0.53
CA ASN A 72 3.60 -14.89 0.45
C ASN A 72 3.31 -14.43 1.90
N GLY A 73 2.03 -14.44 2.30
CA GLY A 73 1.60 -14.06 3.65
C GLY A 73 1.50 -12.55 3.90
N ALA A 74 1.99 -11.70 3.00
CA ALA A 74 1.90 -10.24 3.10
C ALA A 74 0.92 -9.64 2.09
N ILE A 75 0.49 -8.41 2.33
CA ILE A 75 -0.31 -7.65 1.38
C ILE A 75 0.65 -6.80 0.54
N GLN A 76 0.47 -6.83 -0.77
CA GLN A 76 1.26 -6.08 -1.73
C GLN A 76 0.41 -4.92 -2.25
N VAL A 77 1.00 -3.73 -2.28
CA VAL A 77 0.42 -2.53 -2.88
C VAL A 77 1.33 -2.07 -4.01
N GLU A 78 0.89 -2.25 -5.25
CA GLU A 78 1.62 -1.80 -6.43
C GLU A 78 1.15 -0.41 -6.85
N VAL A 79 2.13 0.50 -6.94
CA VAL A 79 1.96 1.91 -7.31
C VAL A 79 2.67 2.14 -8.65
N PRO A 80 1.99 2.63 -9.70
CA PRO A 80 2.62 2.91 -11.00
C PRO A 80 3.80 3.87 -10.87
N ARG A 81 4.84 3.64 -11.68
CA ARG A 81 5.94 4.60 -11.83
C ARG A 81 5.58 5.59 -12.94
N GLY A 82 4.88 6.65 -12.52
CA GLY A 82 4.73 7.90 -13.26
C GLY A 82 5.83 8.88 -12.88
#